data_AF-A0A0W8F2X6-F1
#
_entry.id   AF-A0A0W8F2X6-F1
#
_cell.length_a   1.000
_cell.length_b   1.000
_cell.length_c   1.000
_cell.angle_alpha   90.00
_cell.angle_beta   90.00
_cell.angle_gamma   90.00
#
_symmetry.space_group_name_H-M   'P 1'
#
loop_
_entity.id
_entity.type
_entity.pdbx_description
1 polymer ?
#
loop_
_entity_poly.entity_id
_entity_poly.type
_entity_poly.pdbx_seq_one_letter_code
_entity_poly.pdbx_strand_id
1 'polypeptide(L)'
;MAQFQTYAHLIGQDVDDAVFTYEGISADKKEAKKLRKMEPVQCPACNHINASRSDFYSGCGNRFTDKAGTEMSAVQNMVISNETDFKAYIDRLVDEKIATSRAGSSS
;
A
#
# COMPACT_ATOMS: atom_id res chain seq x y z
N MET A 1 -7.98 -48.60 28.21
CA MET A 1 -7.63 -47.18 27.95
C MET A 1 -7.62 -46.90 26.44
N ALA A 2 -8.77 -47.04 25.76
CA ALA A 2 -8.83 -46.98 24.29
C ALA A 2 -9.66 -45.81 23.74
N GLN A 3 -10.27 -44.98 24.60
CA GLN A 3 -11.19 -43.93 24.15
C GLN A 3 -10.50 -42.60 23.84
N PHE A 4 -9.30 -42.33 24.38
CA PHE A 4 -8.60 -41.05 24.14
C PHE A 4 -8.00 -40.91 22.74
N GLN A 5 -7.64 -42.02 22.08
CA GLN A 5 -7.05 -42.00 20.73
C GLN A 5 -8.08 -41.64 19.65
N THR A 6 -9.35 -42.02 19.85
CA THR A 6 -10.40 -41.84 18.84
C THR A 6 -10.90 -40.39 18.74
N TYR A 7 -10.76 -39.59 19.81
CA TYR A 7 -11.27 -38.22 19.89
C TYR A 7 -10.18 -37.14 19.88
N ALA A 8 -8.91 -37.51 19.76
CA ALA A 8 -7.80 -36.55 19.80
C ALA A 8 -7.94 -35.39 18.78
N HIS A 9 -8.51 -35.67 17.61
CA HIS A 9 -8.77 -34.66 16.57
C HIS A 9 -9.95 -33.72 16.88
N LEU A 10 -10.87 -34.14 17.74
CA LEU A 10 -12.00 -33.31 18.21
C LEU A 10 -11.58 -32.41 19.38
N ILE A 11 -10.60 -32.86 20.17
CA ILE A 11 -10.08 -32.13 21.33
C ILE A 11 -9.02 -31.10 20.91
N GLY A 12 -8.34 -31.30 19.79
CA GLY A 12 -7.27 -30.40 19.33
C GLY A 12 -7.74 -28.95 19.21
N GLN A 13 -8.89 -28.74 18.55
CA GLN A 13 -9.42 -27.39 18.36
C GLN A 13 -9.88 -26.74 19.67
N ASP A 14 -10.50 -27.51 20.58
CA ASP A 14 -10.91 -27.01 21.89
C ASP A 14 -9.71 -26.65 22.79
N VAL A 15 -8.61 -27.40 22.67
CA VAL A 15 -7.34 -27.11 23.37
C VAL A 15 -6.69 -25.85 22.81
N ASP A 16 -6.63 -25.71 21.49
CA ASP A 16 -6.08 -24.52 20.85
C ASP A 16 -6.87 -23.27 21.24
N ASP A 17 -8.20 -23.33 21.22
CA ASP A 17 -9.08 -22.24 21.64
C ASP A 17 -8.89 -21.88 23.13
N ALA A 18 -8.70 -22.88 23.99
CA ALA A 18 -8.41 -22.68 25.42
C ALA A 18 -7.03 -22.05 25.65
N VAL A 19 -6.00 -22.46 24.90
CA VAL A 19 -4.65 -21.88 24.93
C VAL A 19 -4.70 -20.44 24.46
N PHE A 20 -5.37 -20.14 23.35
CA PHE A 20 -5.52 -18.76 22.85
C PHE A 20 -6.23 -17.86 23.86
N THR A 21 -7.29 -18.37 24.51
CA THR A 21 -8.00 -17.63 25.57
C THR A 21 -7.11 -17.37 26.78
N TYR A 22 -6.33 -18.36 27.22
CA TYR A 22 -5.39 -18.21 28.33
C TYR A 22 -4.31 -17.16 28.06
N GLU A 23 -3.80 -17.11 26.83
CA GLU A 23 -2.83 -16.11 26.38
C GLU A 23 -3.46 -14.74 26.06
N GLY A 24 -4.77 -14.56 26.27
CA GLY A 24 -5.50 -13.32 26.00
C GLY A 24 -5.69 -13.01 24.52
N ILE A 25 -5.52 -14.00 23.65
CA ILE A 25 -5.75 -13.91 22.21
C ILE A 25 -7.22 -14.23 21.95
N SER A 26 -8.06 -13.20 21.99
CA SER A 26 -9.46 -13.34 21.59
C SER A 26 -9.53 -13.73 20.11
N ALA A 27 -10.07 -14.90 19.80
CA ALA A 27 -10.48 -15.28 18.46
C ALA A 27 -11.73 -14.50 18.04
N ASP A 28 -11.67 -13.17 18.10
CA ASP A 28 -12.66 -12.27 17.57
C ASP A 28 -12.62 -12.40 16.04
N LYS A 29 -13.25 -13.46 15.52
CA LYS A 29 -13.41 -13.75 14.08
C LYS A 29 -14.09 -12.60 13.31
N LYS A 30 -14.55 -11.56 14.01
CA LYS A 30 -15.20 -10.36 13.46
C LYS A 30 -14.26 -9.18 13.22
N GLU A 31 -13.06 -9.16 13.82
CA GLU A 31 -12.08 -8.08 13.65
C GLU A 31 -10.77 -8.59 13.02
N ALA A 32 -10.86 -9.62 12.16
CA ALA A 32 -9.91 -9.73 11.07
C ALA A 32 -10.17 -8.54 10.13
N LYS A 33 -9.73 -7.33 10.51
CA LYS A 33 -9.41 -6.24 9.58
C LYS A 33 -8.81 -6.94 8.39
N LYS A 34 -9.52 -6.99 7.24
CA LYS A 34 -9.13 -7.72 6.03
C LYS A 34 -7.64 -7.53 5.83
N LEU A 35 -6.83 -8.45 6.36
CA LEU A 35 -5.39 -8.45 6.16
C LEU A 35 -5.32 -8.67 4.67
N ARG A 36 -4.88 -7.64 3.93
CA ARG A 36 -4.76 -7.73 2.48
C ARG A 36 -4.02 -9.03 2.21
N LYS A 37 -4.73 -9.98 1.59
CA LYS A 37 -4.16 -11.28 1.25
C LYS A 37 -2.86 -10.99 0.51
N MET A 38 -1.78 -11.67 0.87
CA MET A 38 -0.49 -11.48 0.21
C MET A 38 -0.46 -12.16 -1.18
N GLU A 39 -1.57 -12.07 -1.91
CA GLU A 39 -1.71 -12.64 -3.24
C GLU A 39 -1.25 -11.60 -4.28
N PRO A 40 -0.50 -12.01 -5.32
CA PRO A 40 -0.18 -11.15 -6.44
C PRO A 40 -1.46 -10.61 -7.09
N VAL A 41 -1.47 -9.35 -7.49
CA VAL A 41 -2.65 -8.72 -8.12
C VAL A 41 -2.31 -8.23 -9.51
N GLN A 42 -3.15 -8.58 -10.47
CA GLN A 42 -3.01 -8.18 -11.86
C GLN A 42 -3.69 -6.84 -12.13
N CYS A 43 -2.99 -5.92 -12.79
CA CYS A 43 -3.54 -4.64 -13.18
C CYS A 43 -4.62 -4.82 -14.26
N PRO A 44 -5.85 -4.28 -14.10
CA PRO A 44 -6.89 -4.40 -15.12
C PRO A 44 -6.61 -3.55 -16.37
N ALA A 45 -5.70 -2.58 -16.29
CA ALA A 45 -5.39 -1.67 -17.40
C ALA A 45 -4.20 -2.16 -18.25
N CYS A 46 -3.09 -2.53 -17.61
CA CYS A 46 -1.86 -2.94 -18.31
C CYS A 46 -1.53 -4.44 -18.17
N ASN A 47 -2.35 -5.20 -17.45
CA ASN A 47 -2.19 -6.64 -17.21
C ASN A 47 -0.89 -7.07 -16.52
N HIS A 48 -0.09 -6.13 -16.02
CA HIS A 48 1.10 -6.41 -15.23
C HIS A 48 0.73 -7.06 -13.88
N ILE A 49 1.51 -8.05 -13.43
CA ILE A 49 1.33 -8.72 -12.14
C ILE A 49 2.15 -7.97 -11.08
N ASN A 50 1.49 -7.54 -10.01
CA ASN A 50 2.05 -6.67 -8.99
C ASN A 50 2.07 -7.37 -7.62
N ALA A 51 2.99 -6.92 -6.75
CA ALA A 51 3.02 -7.37 -5.36
C ALA A 51 1.80 -6.85 -4.57
N SER A 52 1.33 -7.67 -3.62
CA SER A 52 0.09 -7.47 -2.85
C SER A 52 -0.01 -6.16 -2.03
N ARG A 53 1.14 -5.51 -1.76
CA ARG A 53 1.23 -4.32 -0.90
C ARG A 53 1.56 -3.01 -1.63
N SER A 54 1.62 -3.00 -2.96
CA SER A 54 1.89 -1.75 -3.68
C SER A 54 0.68 -0.82 -3.68
N ASP A 55 0.87 0.48 -3.51
CA ASP A 55 -0.21 1.48 -3.64
C ASP A 55 -0.45 1.91 -5.10
N PHE A 56 0.50 1.61 -5.98
CA PHE A 56 0.45 1.88 -7.42
C PHE A 56 0.86 0.63 -8.21
N TYR A 57 0.33 0.48 -9.41
CA TYR A 57 0.78 -0.57 -10.32
C TYR A 57 2.18 -0.23 -10.86
N SER A 58 3.18 -1.10 -10.67
CA SER A 58 4.56 -0.89 -11.14
C SER A 58 4.66 -0.82 -12.67
N GLY A 59 3.76 -1.50 -13.38
CA GLY A 59 3.81 -1.53 -14.85
C GLY A 59 3.34 -0.26 -15.53
N CYS A 60 2.37 0.47 -14.95
CA CYS A 60 1.76 1.64 -15.59
C CYS A 60 1.62 2.87 -14.69
N GLY A 61 1.96 2.76 -13.40
CA GLY A 61 1.83 3.84 -12.42
C GLY A 61 0.39 4.16 -11.99
N ASN A 62 -0.62 3.47 -12.51
CA ASN A 62 -2.01 3.70 -12.10
C ASN A 62 -2.23 3.35 -10.63
N ARG A 63 -3.18 4.04 -9.98
CA ARG A 63 -3.55 3.78 -8.59
C ARG A 63 -4.05 2.35 -8.41
N PHE A 64 -3.53 1.67 -7.37
CA PHE A 64 -3.97 0.34 -6.96
C PHE A 64 -5.11 0.41 -5.94
N THR A 65 -5.15 1.51 -5.17
CA THR A 65 -6.01 1.66 -3.99
C THR A 65 -6.76 2.98 -4.02
N ASP A 66 -7.92 3.02 -3.36
CA ASP A 66 -8.67 4.28 -3.20
C ASP A 66 -7.86 5.33 -2.44
N LYS A 67 -7.02 4.89 -1.49
CA LYS A 67 -6.09 5.75 -0.76
C LYS A 67 -5.11 6.47 -1.71
N ALA A 68 -4.50 5.72 -2.63
CA ALA A 68 -3.62 6.29 -3.65
C ALA A 68 -4.37 7.26 -4.57
N GLY A 69 -5.64 6.98 -4.87
CA GLY A 69 -6.51 7.91 -5.58
C GLY A 69 -6.69 9.25 -4.85
N THR A 70 -7.03 9.19 -3.56
CA THR A 70 -7.20 10.39 -2.73
C THR A 70 -5.91 11.20 -2.61
N GLU A 71 -4.77 10.54 -2.42
CA GLU A 71 -3.45 11.20 -2.36
C GLU A 71 -3.11 11.90 -3.69
N MET A 72 -3.34 11.24 -4.84
CA MET A 72 -3.14 11.88 -6.15
C MET A 72 -4.03 13.10 -6.35
N SER A 73 -5.31 13.01 -5.98
CA SER A 73 -6.25 14.12 -6.08
C SER A 73 -5.87 15.28 -5.15
N ALA A 74 -5.34 15.00 -3.96
CA ALA A 74 -4.86 16.03 -3.05
C ALA A 74 -3.68 16.82 -3.65
N VAL A 75 -2.71 16.12 -4.26
CA VAL A 75 -1.59 16.77 -4.95
C VAL A 75 -2.06 17.60 -6.14
N GLN A 76 -2.96 17.06 -6.97
CA GLN A 76 -3.53 17.80 -8.09
C GLN A 76 -4.26 19.07 -7.61
N ASN A 77 -5.09 18.94 -6.58
CA ASN A 77 -5.82 20.07 -6.02
C ASN A 77 -4.87 21.11 -5.42
N MET A 78 -3.76 20.69 -4.79
CA MET A 78 -2.75 21.61 -4.27
C MET A 78 -2.13 22.46 -5.39
N VAL A 79 -1.77 21.83 -6.51
CA VAL A 79 -1.21 22.53 -7.66
C VAL A 79 -2.24 23.49 -8.27
N ILE A 80 -3.48 23.04 -8.47
CA ILE A 80 -4.55 23.86 -9.06
C ILE A 80 -4.91 25.05 -8.16
N SER A 81 -5.02 24.83 -6.84
CA SER A 81 -5.38 25.88 -5.88
C SER A 81 -4.28 26.91 -5.64
N ASN A 82 -3.03 26.59 -5.99
CA ASN A 82 -1.88 27.47 -5.82
C ASN A 82 -1.13 27.69 -7.15
N GLU A 83 -1.85 27.77 -8.27
CA GLU A 83 -1.29 27.80 -9.62
C GLU A 83 -0.20 28.88 -9.79
N THR A 84 -0.44 30.09 -9.27
CA THR A 84 0.47 31.23 -9.40
C THR A 84 1.79 31.00 -8.67
N ASP A 85 1.72 30.51 -7.44
CA ASP A 85 2.90 30.26 -6.61
C ASP A 85 3.71 29.09 -7.15
N PHE A 86 3.02 28.05 -7.61
CA PHE A 86 3.65 26.90 -8.22
C PHE A 86 4.37 27.30 -9.52
N LYS A 87 3.72 28.12 -10.37
CA LYS A 87 4.35 28.64 -11.60
C LYS A 87 5.59 29.47 -11.30
N ALA A 88 5.50 30.41 -10.35
CA ALA A 88 6.64 31.23 -9.96
C ALA A 88 7.82 30.39 -9.43
N TYR A 89 7.52 29.32 -8.69
CA TYR A 89 8.53 28.38 -8.22
C TYR A 89 9.21 27.61 -9.36
N ILE A 90 8.44 27.11 -10.33
CA ILE A 90 8.99 26.41 -11.50
C ILE A 90 9.83 27.35 -12.36
N ASP A 91 9.36 28.57 -12.62
CA ASP A 91 10.08 29.58 -13.40
C ASP A 91 11.45 29.87 -12.77
N ARG A 92 11.51 30.03 -11.44
CA ARG A 92 12.77 30.18 -10.71
C ARG A 92 13.72 28.99 -10.91
N LEU A 93 13.23 27.76 -10.80
CA LEU A 93 14.07 26.55 -10.98
C LEU A 93 14.61 26.44 -12.41
N VAL A 94 13.81 26.84 -13.39
CA VAL A 94 14.22 26.88 -14.80
C VAL A 94 15.33 27.91 -14.99
N ASP A 95 15.18 29.10 -14.44
CA ASP A 95 16.19 30.16 -14.51
C ASP A 95 17.52 29.73 -13.85
N GLU A 96 17.45 29.11 -12.68
CA GLU A 96 18.61 28.55 -11.99
C GLU A 96 19.32 27.51 -12.88
N LYS A 97 18.57 26.55 -13.46
CA LYS A 97 19.15 25.52 -14.33
C LYS A 97 19.76 26.09 -15.61
N ILE A 98 19.14 27.10 -16.20
CA ILE A 98 19.66 27.80 -17.38
C ILE A 98 20.98 28.50 -17.02
N ALA A 99 21.05 29.18 -15.87
CA ALA A 99 22.27 29.84 -15.39
C ALA A 99 23.42 28.83 -15.19
N THR A 100 23.17 27.68 -14.56
CA THR A 100 24.21 26.64 -14.35
C THR A 100 24.68 26.00 -15.65
N SER A 101 23.77 25.80 -16.61
CA SER A 101 24.14 25.23 -17.92
C SER A 101 25.00 26.16 -18.77
N ARG A 102 24.83 27.49 -18.63
CA ARG A 102 25.66 28.51 -19.28
C ARG A 102 27.02 28.70 -18.62
N ALA A 103 27.11 28.49 -17.30
CA ALA A 103 28.39 28.53 -16.58
C ALA A 103 29.28 27.30 -16.87
N GLY A 104 28.69 26.17 -17.29
CA GLY A 104 29.42 24.95 -17.64
C GLY A 104 29.97 24.92 -19.08
N SER A 105 29.66 25.89 -19.94
CA SER A 105 30.11 25.94 -21.34
C SER A 105 31.33 26.83 -21.58
N SER A 106 31.96 27.36 -20.52
CA SER A 106 33.18 28.18 -20.58
C SER A 106 34.40 27.45 -20.02
N SER A 107 34.53 26.15 -20.27
CA SER A 107 35.72 25.34 -19.97
C SER A 107 36.01 24.41 -21.13
#